data_AF-F0W8K1-F1
#
_entry.id   AF-F0W8K1-F1
#
_cell.length_a   1.000
_cell.length_b   1.000
_cell.length_c   1.000
_cell.angle_alpha   90.00
_cell.angle_beta   90.00
_cell.angle_gamma   90.00
#
_symmetry.space_group_name_H-M   'P 1'
#
loop_
_entity.id
_entity.type
_entity.pdbx_description
1 polymer ?
#
loop_
_entity_poly.entity_id
_entity_poly.type
_entity_poly.pdbx_seq_one_letter_code
_entity_poly.pdbx_strand_id
1 'polypeptide(L)'
;MLSGNSILKNESLPDLNQDKDSSYASLPNTGDHLAHVLKFASPSQLQGRGYWKCSLSLFDYPVIKEAIEVEADLILEKLRGSSHPGKDWERWKKHMKHFLQNMRRKIRRQEEAELFRAQSELE
;
A
#
# COMPACT_ATOMS: atom_id res chain seq x y z
N MET A 1 7.61 -67.65 -16.94
CA MET A 1 6.90 -67.07 -18.11
C MET A 1 6.38 -65.72 -17.66
N LEU A 2 7.04 -64.64 -18.09
CA LEU A 2 6.56 -63.72 -19.15
C LEU A 2 5.18 -63.14 -18.77
N SER A 3 4.88 -61.85 -18.86
CA SER A 3 5.53 -60.63 -19.33
C SER A 3 4.36 -59.64 -19.40
N GLY A 4 4.51 -58.38 -19.02
CA GLY A 4 3.44 -57.42 -19.27
C GLY A 4 3.58 -56.07 -18.59
N ASN A 5 4.57 -55.29 -19.03
CA ASN A 5 4.77 -53.88 -18.70
C ASN A 5 3.60 -52.98 -19.15
N SER A 6 3.35 -51.89 -18.43
CA SER A 6 3.46 -50.49 -18.93
C SER A 6 2.82 -49.53 -17.91
N ILE A 7 3.61 -48.67 -17.25
CA ILE A 7 3.99 -47.32 -17.71
C ILE A 7 2.78 -46.41 -17.88
N LEU A 8 2.48 -45.64 -16.83
CA LEU A 8 2.30 -44.19 -16.89
C LEU A 8 2.93 -43.67 -15.58
N LYS A 9 4.24 -43.44 -15.55
CA LYS A 9 4.79 -42.08 -15.55
C LYS A 9 3.90 -41.13 -14.77
N ASN A 10 4.19 -40.98 -13.48
CA ASN A 10 3.79 -39.79 -12.74
C ASN A 10 4.53 -38.64 -13.41
N GLU A 11 3.87 -38.05 -14.40
CA GLU A 11 4.30 -36.81 -15.01
C GLU A 11 4.38 -35.80 -13.88
N SER A 12 5.62 -35.36 -13.60
CA SER A 12 5.87 -34.15 -12.86
C SER A 12 5.18 -33.03 -13.63
N LEU A 13 3.95 -32.70 -13.23
CA LEU A 13 3.29 -31.48 -13.64
C LEU A 13 4.24 -30.33 -13.30
N PRO A 14 4.59 -29.47 -14.28
CA PRO A 14 5.50 -28.37 -14.04
C PRO A 14 4.91 -27.47 -12.96
N ASP A 15 5.76 -27.12 -12.00
CA ASP A 15 5.54 -26.18 -10.91
C ASP A 15 5.16 -24.80 -11.49
N LEU A 16 3.89 -24.68 -11.87
CA LEU A 16 3.30 -23.48 -12.43
C LEU A 16 2.87 -22.61 -11.25
N ASN A 17 3.80 -21.76 -10.85
CA ASN A 17 3.61 -20.64 -9.93
C ASN A 17 3.14 -21.06 -8.54
N GLN A 18 4.08 -21.53 -7.72
CA GLN A 18 3.92 -21.54 -6.27
C GLN A 18 3.91 -20.08 -5.76
N ASP A 19 2.74 -19.44 -5.82
CA ASP A 19 2.48 -18.22 -5.07
C ASP A 19 2.73 -18.55 -3.60
N LYS A 20 3.83 -18.02 -3.03
CA LYS A 20 4.29 -18.33 -1.66
C LYS A 20 3.24 -18.13 -0.56
N ASP A 21 2.18 -17.38 -0.88
CA ASP A 21 1.14 -16.95 0.03
C ASP A 21 -0.21 -17.67 -0.20
N SER A 22 -0.26 -18.67 -1.08
CA SER A 22 -1.44 -19.50 -1.32
C SER A 22 -1.19 -20.98 -1.04
N SER A 23 -2.15 -21.65 -0.42
CA SER A 23 -2.09 -23.09 -0.14
C SER A 23 -3.48 -23.72 -0.14
N TYR A 24 -3.56 -25.01 -0.45
CA TYR A 24 -4.78 -25.79 -0.27
C TYR A 24 -4.76 -26.53 1.06
N ALA A 25 -5.86 -26.48 1.80
CA ALA A 25 -6.03 -27.20 3.05
C ALA A 25 -7.31 -28.04 3.04
N SER A 26 -7.22 -29.26 3.56
CA SER A 26 -8.40 -30.08 3.83
C SER A 26 -9.01 -29.62 5.16
N LEU A 27 -10.27 -29.16 5.13
CA LEU A 27 -10.99 -28.80 6.35
C LEU A 27 -11.84 -30.00 6.81
N PRO A 28 -11.93 -30.26 8.13
CA PRO A 28 -12.80 -31.29 8.65
C PRO A 28 -14.24 -30.93 8.26
N ASN A 29 -14.90 -31.83 7.52
CA ASN A 29 -16.28 -31.76 7.00
C ASN A 29 -16.45 -31.34 5.52
N THR A 30 -15.36 -31.22 4.75
CA THR A 30 -15.46 -30.82 3.32
C THR A 30 -15.44 -32.00 2.33
N GLY A 31 -15.40 -33.25 2.81
CA GLY A 31 -15.29 -34.43 1.96
C GLY A 31 -14.03 -34.35 1.07
N ASP A 32 -14.19 -34.53 -0.24
CA ASP A 32 -13.12 -34.48 -1.24
C ASP A 32 -12.74 -33.05 -1.68
N HIS A 33 -13.36 -32.01 -1.11
CA HIS A 33 -13.09 -30.63 -1.48
C HIS A 33 -11.92 -30.05 -0.68
N LEU A 34 -11.01 -29.37 -1.39
CA LEU A 34 -9.93 -28.60 -0.77
C LEU A 34 -10.35 -27.14 -0.63
N ALA A 35 -10.10 -26.55 0.54
CA ALA A 35 -10.25 -25.12 0.73
C ALA A 35 -9.00 -24.39 0.21
N HIS A 36 -9.21 -23.35 -0.59
CA HIS A 36 -8.15 -22.45 -1.02
C HIS A 36 -7.88 -21.41 0.08
N VAL A 37 -6.71 -21.46 0.69
CA VAL A 37 -6.27 -20.58 1.77
C VAL A 37 -5.28 -19.57 1.22
N LEU A 38 -5.69 -18.30 1.21
CA LEU A 38 -4.86 -17.16 0.86
C LEU A 38 -4.41 -16.44 2.12
N LYS A 39 -3.10 -16.25 2.28
CA LYS A 39 -2.52 -15.39 3.33
C LYS A 39 -2.26 -14.01 2.74
N PHE A 40 -3.15 -13.06 3.03
CA PHE A 40 -2.86 -11.67 2.67
C PHE A 40 -1.69 -11.15 3.52
N ALA A 41 -0.72 -10.52 2.86
CA ALA A 41 0.35 -9.80 3.54
C ALA A 41 -0.23 -8.78 4.53
N SER A 42 0.35 -8.73 5.73
CA SER A 42 -0.01 -7.73 6.75
C SER A 42 0.11 -6.32 6.16
N PRO A 43 -0.81 -5.38 6.47
CA PRO A 43 -0.66 -3.98 6.08
C PRO A 43 0.62 -3.32 6.65
N SER A 44 1.29 -3.98 7.60
CA SER A 44 2.60 -3.59 8.12
C SER A 44 3.78 -3.88 7.18
N GLN A 45 3.57 -4.64 6.09
CA GLN A 45 4.57 -4.83 5.06
C GLN A 45 4.67 -3.53 4.26
N LEU A 46 5.55 -2.63 4.73
CA LEU A 46 5.92 -1.40 4.06
C LEU A 46 6.19 -1.71 2.59
N GLN A 47 5.26 -1.32 1.72
CA GLN A 47 5.36 -1.49 0.28
C GLN A 47 6.74 -1.04 -0.18
N GLY A 48 7.56 -1.96 -0.72
CA GLY A 48 9.03 -1.89 -0.83
C GLY A 48 9.68 -0.55 -1.21
N ARG A 49 10.55 -0.49 -2.23
CA ARG A 49 10.99 0.81 -2.79
C ARG A 49 9.87 1.40 -3.66
N GLY A 50 8.66 1.53 -3.11
CA GLY A 50 7.57 2.21 -3.77
C GLY A 50 7.83 3.71 -3.76
N TYR A 51 7.82 4.35 -4.94
CA TYR A 51 7.69 5.80 -5.00
C TYR A 51 6.48 6.23 -4.16
N TRP A 52 6.66 7.25 -3.32
CA TRP A 52 5.58 7.76 -2.49
C TRP A 52 4.38 8.15 -3.37
N LYS A 53 3.23 7.52 -3.13
CA LYS A 53 1.96 7.86 -3.75
C LYS A 53 1.18 8.80 -2.83
N CYS A 54 0.92 10.01 -3.31
CA CYS A 54 -0.01 10.94 -2.65
C CYS A 54 -1.43 10.36 -2.76
N SER A 55 -2.16 10.31 -1.64
CA SER A 55 -3.56 9.89 -1.65
C SER A 55 -4.41 11.06 -2.14
N LEU A 56 -5.26 10.85 -3.16
CA LEU A 56 -6.14 11.90 -3.66
C LEU A 56 -7.13 12.39 -2.61
N SER A 57 -7.54 11.51 -1.69
CA SER A 57 -8.41 11.86 -0.55
C SER A 57 -7.84 12.94 0.36
N LEU A 58 -6.52 13.19 0.30
CA LEU A 58 -5.90 14.26 1.07
C LEU A 58 -6.39 15.64 0.61
N PHE A 59 -6.80 15.77 -0.64
CA PHE A 59 -7.32 17.02 -1.20
C PHE A 59 -8.82 17.22 -0.94
N ASP A 60 -9.51 16.24 -0.36
CA ASP A 60 -10.90 16.44 0.08
C ASP A 60 -10.98 17.37 1.30
N TYR A 61 -9.88 17.48 2.05
CA TYR A 61 -9.74 18.39 3.19
C TYR A 61 -9.49 19.84 2.72
N PRO A 62 -10.42 20.79 2.96
CA PRO A 62 -10.28 22.18 2.50
C PRO A 62 -9.02 22.86 3.03
N VAL A 63 -8.71 22.62 4.31
CA VAL A 63 -7.50 23.14 4.99
C VAL A 63 -6.21 22.74 4.26
N ILE A 64 -6.19 21.56 3.63
CA ILE A 64 -5.01 21.10 2.89
C ILE A 64 -4.92 21.79 1.54
N LYS A 65 -6.04 21.99 0.84
CA LYS A 65 -6.07 22.74 -0.42
C LYS A 65 -5.59 24.18 -0.21
N GLU A 66 -6.15 24.88 0.77
CA GLU A 66 -5.76 26.26 1.11
C GLU A 66 -4.27 26.37 1.44
N ALA A 67 -3.74 25.43 2.24
CA ALA A 67 -2.32 25.42 2.57
C ALA A 67 -1.42 25.21 1.34
N ILE A 68 -1.85 24.41 0.37
CA ILE A 68 -1.11 24.19 -0.88
C ILE A 68 -1.15 25.43 -1.77
N GLU A 69 -2.29 26.11 -1.87
CA GLU A 69 -2.45 27.34 -2.64
C GLU A 69 -1.52 28.44 -2.10
N VAL A 70 -1.53 28.66 -0.78
CA VAL A 70 -0.61 29.60 -0.13
C VAL A 70 0.85 29.26 -0.44
N GLU A 71 1.22 27.98 -0.33
CA GLU A 71 2.60 27.56 -0.57
C GLU A 71 3.00 27.61 -2.06
N ALA A 72 2.03 27.53 -2.96
CA ALA A 72 2.21 27.71 -4.40
C ALA A 72 2.49 29.19 -4.74
N ASP A 73 1.75 30.12 -4.12
CA ASP A 73 1.99 31.56 -4.29
C ASP A 73 3.37 31.96 -3.76
N LEU A 74 3.74 31.44 -2.58
CA LEU A 74 5.05 31.72 -1.97
C LEU A 74 6.22 31.22 -2.83
N ILE A 75 6.12 30.01 -3.40
CA ILE A 75 7.19 29.52 -4.28
C ILE A 75 7.22 30.29 -5.60
N LEU A 76 6.06 30.71 -6.14
CA LEU A 76 6.01 31.47 -7.39
C LEU A 76 6.77 32.81 -7.25
N GLU A 77 6.49 33.55 -6.18
CA GLU A 77 7.19 34.80 -5.87
C GLU A 77 8.69 34.57 -5.66
N LYS A 78 9.05 33.52 -4.93
CA LYS A 78 10.45 33.16 -4.72
C LYS A 78 11.18 32.83 -6.03
N LEU A 79 10.54 32.09 -6.94
CA LEU A 79 11.13 31.70 -8.22
C LEU A 79 11.35 32.90 -9.13
N ARG A 80 10.44 33.89 -9.13
CA ARG A 80 10.57 35.13 -9.91
C ARG A 80 11.80 35.95 -9.50
N GLY A 81 12.12 35.98 -8.21
CA GLY A 81 13.28 36.71 -7.67
C GLY A 81 14.57 35.91 -7.55
N SER A 82 14.57 34.61 -7.87
CA SER A 82 15.71 33.73 -7.61
C SER A 82 16.75 33.76 -8.73
N SER A 83 18.02 33.83 -8.34
CA SER A 83 19.15 33.58 -9.25
C SER A 83 19.27 32.11 -9.68
N HIS A 84 18.63 31.18 -8.96
CA HIS A 84 18.73 29.73 -9.20
C HIS A 84 17.35 29.04 -9.07
N PRO A 85 16.36 29.40 -9.92
CA PRO A 85 14.97 28.95 -9.76
C PRO A 85 14.83 27.42 -9.76
N GLY A 86 15.65 26.71 -10.55
CA GLY A 86 15.63 25.24 -10.56
C GLY A 86 15.98 24.61 -9.20
N LYS A 87 16.97 25.15 -8.49
CA LYS A 87 17.35 24.63 -7.15
C LYS A 87 16.25 24.90 -6.13
N ASP A 88 15.64 26.07 -6.20
CA ASP A 88 14.54 26.44 -5.30
C ASP A 88 13.30 25.59 -5.56
N TRP A 89 12.98 25.30 -6.82
CA TRP A 89 11.91 24.40 -7.20
C TRP A 89 12.13 22.98 -6.68
N GLU A 90 13.33 22.42 -6.85
CA GLU A 90 13.64 21.09 -6.32
C GLU A 90 13.55 21.01 -4.79
N ARG A 91 13.99 22.07 -4.10
CA ARG A 91 13.87 22.18 -2.64
C ARG A 91 12.41 22.24 -2.22
N TRP A 92 11.59 23.03 -2.92
CA TRP A 92 10.16 23.13 -2.66
C TRP A 92 9.44 21.80 -2.90
N LYS A 93 9.70 21.09 -4.00
CA LYS A 93 9.11 19.76 -4.25
C LYS A 93 9.40 18.78 -3.11
N LYS A 94 10.64 18.78 -2.59
CA LYS A 94 11.00 17.98 -1.42
C LYS A 94 10.23 18.42 -0.18
N HIS A 95 10.16 19.72 0.09
CA HIS A 95 9.38 20.25 1.20
C HIS A 95 7.91 19.79 1.11
N MET A 96 7.26 20.07 -0.02
CA MET A 96 5.84 19.79 -0.24
C MET A 96 5.52 18.30 -0.07
N LYS A 97 6.40 17.41 -0.58
CA LYS A 97 6.29 15.98 -0.33
C LYS A 97 6.26 15.65 1.18
N HIS A 98 7.18 16.19 1.96
CA HIS A 98 7.22 15.93 3.41
C HIS A 98 6.01 16.54 4.13
N PHE A 99 5.57 17.72 3.72
CA PHE A 99 4.35 18.36 4.23
C PHE A 99 3.13 17.46 4.05
N LEU A 100 2.88 16.98 2.82
CA LEU A 100 1.75 16.09 2.52
C LEU A 100 1.85 14.75 3.24
N GLN A 101 3.06 14.19 3.35
CA GLN A 101 3.31 12.97 4.15
C GLN A 101 3.03 13.19 5.65
N ASN A 102 3.34 14.36 6.19
CA ASN A 102 3.06 14.70 7.58
C ASN A 102 1.56 14.84 7.81
N MET A 103 0.85 15.52 6.91
CA MET A 103 -0.60 15.68 7.00
C MET A 103 -1.31 14.33 6.97
N ARG A 104 -0.93 13.45 6.03
CA ARG A 104 -1.47 12.08 5.97
C ARG A 104 -1.23 11.30 7.27
N ARG A 105 -0.04 11.41 7.87
CA ARG A 105 0.27 10.75 9.14
C ARG A 105 -0.56 11.31 10.30
N LYS A 106 -0.82 12.62 10.32
CA LYS A 106 -1.66 13.25 11.35
C LYS A 106 -3.12 12.80 11.23
N ILE A 107 -3.69 12.82 10.03
CA ILE A 107 -5.06 12.37 9.78
C ILE A 107 -5.23 10.92 10.22
N ARG A 108 -4.36 10.01 9.80
CA ARG A 108 -4.44 8.61 10.19
C ARG A 108 -4.44 8.41 11.71
N ARG A 109 -3.57 9.12 12.43
CA ARG A 109 -3.53 9.04 13.90
C ARG A 109 -4.81 9.57 14.55
N GLN A 110 -5.40 10.60 13.96
CA GLN A 110 -6.65 11.17 14.43
C GLN A 110 -7.81 10.18 14.23
N GLU A 111 -7.91 9.59 13.03
CA GLU A 111 -8.90 8.54 12.72
C GLU A 111 -8.75 7.33 13.67
N GLU A 112 -7.52 6.85 13.88
CA GLU A 112 -7.23 5.76 14.84
C GLU A 112 -7.68 6.11 16.27
N ALA A 113 -7.44 7.35 16.72
CA ALA A 113 -7.83 7.81 18.04
C ALA A 113 -9.36 7.96 18.18
N GLU A 114 -10.05 8.42 17.15
CA GLU A 114 -11.51 8.54 17.12
C GLU A 114 -12.18 7.18 17.14
N LEU A 115 -11.66 6.20 16.38
CA LEU A 115 -12.14 4.82 16.43
C LEU A 115 -11.98 4.21 17.82
N PHE A 116 -10.83 4.43 18.46
CA PHE A 116 -10.60 3.93 19.83
C PHE A 116 -11.59 4.54 20.83
N ARG A 117 -11.86 5.85 20.73
CA ARG A 117 -12.87 6.52 21.58
C ARG A 117 -14.27 5.98 21.34
N ALA A 118 -14.68 5.85 20.08
CA ALA A 118 -16.00 5.33 19.73
C ALA A 118 -16.19 3.88 20.21
N GLN A 119 -15.12 3.06 20.21
CA GLN A 119 -15.16 1.71 20.76
C GLN A 119 -15.33 1.72 22.28
N SER A 120 -14.64 2.61 23.01
CA SER A 120 -14.77 2.70 24.47
C SER A 120 -16.12 3.26 24.93
N GLU A 121 -16.88 3.93 24.05
CA GLU A 121 -18.23 4.44 24.36
C GLU A 121 -19.32 3.37 24.17
N LEU A 122 -19.01 2.25 23.51
CA LEU A 122 -19.92 1.13 23.27
C LEU A 122 -19.77 0.00 24.31
N GLU A 123 -18.69 -0.01 25.10
CA GLU A 123 -18.44 -0.92 26.23
C GLU A 123 -19.00 -0.35 27.55
#